data_AF-A0A7J6BCE8-F1
#
_entry.id   AF-A0A7J6BCE8-F1
#
_cell.length_a   1.000
_cell.length_b   1.000
_cell.length_c   1.000
_cell.angle_alpha   90.00
_cell.angle_beta   90.00
_cell.angle_gamma   90.00
#
_symmetry.space_group_name_H-M   'P 1'
#
loop_
_entity.id
_entity.type
_entity.pdbx_description
1 polymer ?
#
loop_
_entity_poly.entity_id
_entity_poly.type
_entity_poly.pdbx_seq_one_letter_code
_entity_poly.pdbx_strand_id
1 'polypeptide(L)'
;MMPTSTSDGTPVHHRIEELLNSKVGKYLSDHPFITLVLFVFGLTASVPVGLFLAYAAVTFITVTAYCIFIEIFLLSFGGVILLCVFCCLAVVAVWISCVLSIMYIIGSHVFNNSCIPRVPERTVSAGDMEKEKDLND
;
A
#
# COMPACT_ATOMS: atom_id res chain seq x y z
N MET A 1 -16.70 77.36 -33.89
CA MET A 1 -15.51 77.28 -33.01
C MET A 1 -15.43 75.87 -32.49
N MET A 2 -14.38 75.16 -32.90
CA MET A 2 -14.11 73.76 -32.61
C MET A 2 -12.96 73.71 -31.62
N PRO A 3 -13.03 72.93 -30.53
CA PRO A 3 -11.85 72.66 -29.74
C PRO A 3 -11.08 71.53 -30.40
N THR A 4 -9.92 71.88 -30.95
CA THR A 4 -8.80 70.97 -31.16
C THR A 4 -8.15 70.72 -29.81
N SER A 5 -8.19 69.47 -29.34
CA SER A 5 -7.22 68.98 -28.38
C SER A 5 -6.77 67.59 -28.85
N THR A 6 -5.72 67.63 -29.66
CA THR A 6 -4.69 66.61 -29.77
C THR A 6 -4.44 65.95 -28.43
N SER A 7 -4.63 64.63 -28.33
CA SER A 7 -3.92 63.84 -27.32
C SER A 7 -3.40 62.59 -28.00
N ASP A 8 -2.09 62.60 -28.10
CA ASP A 8 -1.19 61.72 -28.81
C ASP A 8 -1.39 60.25 -28.42
N GLY A 9 -1.53 59.40 -29.44
CA GLY A 9 -1.73 57.97 -29.31
C GLY A 9 -0.46 57.27 -28.90
N THR A 10 -0.24 57.14 -27.59
CA THR A 10 0.56 56.04 -27.06
C THR A 10 -0.38 54.92 -26.61
N PRO A 11 -0.26 53.68 -27.14
CA PRO A 11 -1.21 52.59 -26.83
C PRO A 11 -1.22 52.21 -25.34
N VAL A 12 -0.24 52.67 -24.57
CA VAL A 12 -0.16 52.52 -23.12
C VAL A 12 -1.07 53.49 -22.35
N HIS A 13 -1.32 54.70 -22.84
CA HIS A 13 -2.15 55.68 -22.14
C HIS A 13 -3.63 55.29 -22.12
N HIS A 14 -4.17 54.83 -23.25
CA HIS A 14 -5.56 54.38 -23.33
C HIS A 14 -5.86 53.21 -22.37
N ARG A 15 -4.89 52.31 -22.19
CA ARG A 15 -5.01 51.17 -21.26
C ARG A 15 -5.05 51.63 -19.81
N ILE A 16 -4.20 52.58 -19.44
CA ILE A 16 -4.15 53.14 -18.08
C ILE A 16 -5.43 53.95 -17.81
N GLU A 17 -5.93 54.67 -18.79
CA GLU A 17 -7.18 55.44 -18.72
C GLU A 17 -8.41 54.53 -18.60
N GLU A 18 -8.46 53.41 -19.33
CA GLU A 18 -9.51 52.37 -19.16
C GLU A 18 -9.44 51.72 -17.77
N LEU A 19 -8.25 51.44 -17.25
CA LEU A 19 -8.06 50.89 -15.90
C LEU A 19 -8.42 51.88 -14.80
N LEU A 20 -8.18 53.17 -15.00
CA LEU A 20 -8.59 54.25 -14.09
C LEU A 20 -10.11 54.51 -14.16
N ASN A 21 -10.73 54.31 -15.33
CA ASN A 21 -12.19 54.41 -15.50
C ASN A 21 -12.97 53.22 -14.92
N SER A 22 -12.30 52.08 -14.69
CA SER A 22 -12.87 50.93 -14.01
C SER A 22 -13.29 51.27 -12.58
N LYS A 23 -14.28 50.54 -12.04
CA LYS A 23 -14.78 50.68 -10.66
C LYS A 23 -13.66 50.67 -9.61
N VAL A 24 -12.59 49.91 -9.89
CA VAL A 24 -11.40 49.80 -9.04
C VAL A 24 -10.52 51.04 -9.18
N GLY A 25 -10.28 51.52 -10.42
CA GLY A 25 -9.54 52.74 -10.71
C GLY A 25 -10.18 54.00 -10.16
N LYS A 26 -11.51 54.09 -10.18
CA LYS A 26 -12.25 55.20 -9.57
C LYS A 26 -12.14 55.20 -8.05
N TYR A 27 -12.13 54.02 -7.41
CA TYR A 27 -11.85 53.89 -5.97
C TYR A 27 -10.41 54.29 -5.61
N LEU A 28 -9.45 53.97 -6.49
CA LEU A 28 -8.06 54.39 -6.35
C LEU A 28 -7.89 55.92 -6.47
N SER A 29 -8.62 56.54 -7.39
CA SER A 29 -8.53 57.99 -7.64
C SER A 29 -9.27 58.84 -6.61
N ASP A 30 -10.38 58.34 -6.05
CA ASP A 30 -11.21 59.10 -5.08
C ASP A 30 -10.57 59.13 -3.68
N HIS A 31 -9.90 58.03 -3.29
CA HIS A 31 -9.24 57.91 -1.98
C HIS A 31 -7.82 57.31 -2.11
N PRO A 32 -6.84 58.09 -2.58
CA PRO A 32 -5.46 57.64 -2.78
C PRO A 32 -4.80 57.14 -1.50
N PHE A 33 -5.18 57.68 -0.34
CA PHE A 33 -4.64 57.28 0.96
C PHE A 33 -5.11 55.89 1.40
N ILE A 34 -6.38 55.56 1.22
CA ILE A 34 -6.94 54.25 1.58
C ILE A 34 -6.31 53.16 0.71
N THR A 35 -6.15 53.43 -0.59
CA THR A 35 -5.44 52.54 -1.51
C THR A 35 -4.01 52.31 -1.08
N LEU A 36 -3.27 53.38 -0.78
CA LEU A 36 -1.86 53.28 -0.40
C LEU A 36 -1.69 52.53 0.93
N VAL A 37 -2.57 52.75 1.90
CA VAL A 37 -2.60 51.99 3.15
C VAL A 37 -2.93 50.52 2.90
N LEU A 38 -3.92 50.20 2.07
CA LEU A 38 -4.27 48.82 1.76
C LEU A 38 -3.16 48.09 1.00
N PHE A 39 -2.45 48.80 0.12
CA PHE A 39 -1.30 48.28 -0.62
C PHE A 39 -0.10 48.05 0.29
N VAL A 40 0.27 49.03 1.11
CA VAL A 40 1.36 48.89 2.09
C VAL A 40 1.01 47.82 3.12
N PHE A 41 -0.24 47.76 3.60
CA PHE A 41 -0.73 46.71 4.48
C PHE A 41 -0.70 45.34 3.80
N GLY A 42 -1.10 45.26 2.53
CA GLY A 42 -1.01 44.06 1.72
C GLY A 42 0.44 43.60 1.53
N LEU A 43 1.37 44.51 1.22
CA LEU A 43 2.79 44.20 1.10
C LEU A 43 3.39 43.76 2.44
N THR A 44 3.10 44.50 3.52
CA THR A 44 3.63 44.21 4.86
C THR A 44 2.98 42.99 5.52
N ALA A 45 1.75 42.63 5.17
CA ALA A 45 1.10 41.39 5.59
C ALA A 45 1.46 40.21 4.67
N SER A 46 1.70 40.44 3.38
CA SER A 46 2.13 39.42 2.43
C SER A 46 3.52 38.88 2.77
N VAL A 47 4.41 39.69 3.34
CA VAL A 47 5.74 39.20 3.80
C VAL A 47 5.63 38.10 4.86
N PRO A 48 4.98 38.30 6.03
CA PRO A 48 4.84 37.25 7.04
C PRO A 48 3.93 36.10 6.59
N VAL A 49 2.85 36.39 5.85
CA VAL A 49 1.91 35.35 5.37
C VAL A 49 2.54 34.50 4.27
N GLY A 50 3.26 35.11 3.34
CA GLY A 50 3.96 34.44 2.26
C GLY A 50 5.11 33.59 2.77
N LEU A 51 5.89 34.10 3.72
CA LEU A 51 6.93 33.31 4.39
C LEU A 51 6.34 32.11 5.13
N PHE A 52 5.25 32.31 5.86
CA PHE A 52 4.54 31.23 6.54
C PHE A 52 4.02 30.17 5.55
N LEU A 53 3.40 30.61 4.45
CA LEU A 53 2.86 29.70 3.44
C LEU A 53 3.96 28.92 2.71
N ALA A 54 5.07 29.58 2.36
CA ALA A 54 6.22 28.92 1.75
C ALA A 54 6.84 27.90 2.70
N TYR A 55 7.03 28.27 3.97
CA TYR A 55 7.53 27.36 5.00
C TYR A 55 6.59 26.17 5.22
N ALA A 56 5.28 26.42 5.30
CA ALA A 56 4.28 25.38 5.43
C ALA A 56 4.28 24.44 4.22
N ALA A 57 4.38 24.95 2.99
CA ALA A 57 4.46 24.15 1.78
C ALA A 57 5.72 23.28 1.74
N VAL A 58 6.89 23.85 2.05
CA VAL A 58 8.16 23.10 2.12
C VAL A 58 8.09 22.02 3.19
N THR A 59 7.55 22.35 4.36
CA THR A 59 7.38 21.39 5.46
C THR A 59 6.43 20.27 5.05
N PHE A 60 5.29 20.61 4.43
CA PHE A 60 4.32 19.65 3.94
C PHE A 60 4.95 18.68 2.93
N ILE A 61 5.64 19.21 1.90
CA ILE A 61 6.33 18.38 0.90
C ILE A 61 7.37 17.47 1.58
N THR A 62 8.16 18.02 2.51
CA THR A 62 9.21 17.27 3.22
C THR A 62 8.61 16.15 4.08
N VAL A 63 7.57 16.45 4.85
CA VAL A 63 6.87 15.49 5.72
C VAL A 63 6.18 14.42 4.88
N THR A 64 5.52 14.79 3.78
CA THR A 64 4.89 13.82 2.87
C THR A 64 5.92 12.90 2.23
N ALA A 65 7.03 13.44 1.72
CA ALA A 65 8.10 12.63 1.15
C ALA A 65 8.71 11.67 2.18
N TYR A 66 8.97 12.15 3.40
CA TYR A 66 9.48 11.32 4.49
C TYR A 66 8.47 10.26 4.93
N CYS A 67 7.19 10.61 5.04
CA CYS A 67 6.12 9.68 5.38
C CYS A 67 6.03 8.55 4.36
N ILE A 68 5.99 8.87 3.07
CA ILE A 68 5.97 7.88 1.98
C ILE A 68 7.23 6.99 2.04
N PHE A 69 8.40 7.57 2.26
CA PHE A 69 9.65 6.82 2.37
C PHE A 69 9.61 5.81 3.53
N ILE A 70 9.16 6.26 4.71
CA ILE A 70 9.03 5.41 5.90
C ILE A 70 7.94 4.36 5.71
N GLU A 71 6.80 4.72 5.11
CA GLU A 71 5.71 3.78 4.83
C GLU A 71 6.20 2.65 3.93
N ILE A 72 6.87 2.96 2.83
CA ILE A 72 7.39 1.95 1.90
C ILE A 72 8.44 1.08 2.59
N PHE A 73 9.33 1.69 3.37
CA PHE A 73 10.34 0.96 4.13
C PHE A 73 9.67 0.01 5.14
N LEU A 74 8.80 0.52 6.00
CA LEU A 74 8.10 -0.28 7.01
C LEU A 74 7.22 -1.36 6.38
N LEU A 75 6.54 -1.04 5.27
CA LEU A 75 5.74 -2.00 4.53
C LEU A 75 6.60 -3.10 3.91
N SER A 76 7.78 -2.76 3.39
CA SER A 76 8.74 -3.74 2.88
C SER A 76 9.27 -4.65 4.00
N PHE A 77 9.73 -4.08 5.11
CA PHE A 77 10.20 -4.86 6.26
C PHE A 77 9.09 -5.73 6.85
N GLY A 78 7.91 -5.15 7.06
CA GLY A 78 6.72 -5.87 7.48
C GLY A 78 6.36 -6.98 6.50
N GLY A 79 6.38 -6.71 5.20
CA GLY A 79 6.13 -7.69 4.14
C GLY A 79 7.14 -8.83 4.15
N VAL A 80 8.44 -8.54 4.24
CA VAL A 80 9.50 -9.56 4.32
C VAL A 80 9.33 -10.42 5.58
N ILE A 81 9.03 -9.80 6.73
CA ILE A 81 8.78 -10.52 7.98
C ILE A 81 7.53 -11.40 7.86
N LEU A 82 6.43 -10.87 7.32
CA LEU A 82 5.18 -11.60 7.12
C LEU A 82 5.36 -12.77 6.15
N LEU A 83 6.00 -12.55 5.00
CA LEU A 83 6.33 -13.59 4.04
C LEU A 83 7.26 -14.65 4.65
N CYS A 84 8.25 -14.24 5.43
CA CYS A 84 9.13 -15.14 6.16
C CYS A 84 8.34 -16.03 7.12
N VAL A 85 7.50 -15.44 7.98
CA VAL A 85 6.66 -16.20 8.93
C VAL A 85 5.67 -17.09 8.18
N PHE A 86 5.04 -16.61 7.12
CA PHE A 86 4.11 -17.40 6.31
C PHE A 86 4.80 -18.60 5.65
N CYS A 87 6.02 -18.40 5.11
CA CYS A 87 6.84 -19.47 4.55
C CYS A 87 7.21 -20.51 5.63
N CYS A 88 7.66 -20.06 6.80
CA CYS A 88 7.95 -20.94 7.93
C CYS A 88 6.71 -21.73 8.37
N LEU A 89 5.56 -21.07 8.47
CA LEU A 89 4.29 -21.71 8.81
C LEU A 89 3.89 -22.75 7.77
N ALA A 90 4.08 -22.44 6.47
CA ALA A 90 3.81 -23.40 5.40
C ALA A 90 4.72 -24.63 5.51
N VAL A 91 6.02 -24.45 5.73
CA VAL A 91 6.98 -25.55 5.91
C VAL A 91 6.61 -26.39 7.13
N VAL A 92 6.32 -25.76 8.27
CA VAL A 92 5.89 -26.44 9.50
C VAL A 92 4.58 -27.18 9.30
N ALA A 93 3.62 -26.59 8.59
CA ALA A 93 2.36 -27.25 8.27
C ALA A 93 2.56 -28.48 7.39
N VAL A 94 3.42 -28.40 6.36
CA VAL A 94 3.79 -29.55 5.53
C VAL A 94 4.50 -30.60 6.38
N TRP A 95 5.40 -30.20 7.26
CA TRP A 95 6.10 -31.10 8.17
C TRP A 95 5.13 -31.89 9.05
N ILE A 96 4.21 -31.19 9.73
CA ILE A 96 3.19 -31.81 10.57
C ILE A 96 2.28 -32.72 9.74
N SER A 97 1.85 -32.27 8.55
CA SER A 97 1.04 -33.08 7.63
C SER A 97 1.75 -34.37 7.23
N CYS A 98 3.06 -34.31 6.92
CA CYS A 98 3.87 -35.47 6.57
C CYS A 98 3.97 -36.46 7.74
N VAL A 99 4.26 -35.96 8.95
CA VAL A 99 4.30 -36.78 10.16
C VAL A 99 2.94 -37.44 10.44
N LEU A 100 1.85 -36.68 10.35
CA LEU A 100 0.49 -37.20 10.53
C LEU A 100 0.14 -38.27 9.48
N SER A 101 0.55 -38.08 8.22
CA SER A 101 0.35 -39.07 7.16
C SER A 101 1.06 -40.39 7.46
N ILE A 102 2.33 -40.33 7.87
CA ILE A 102 3.10 -41.52 8.26
C ILE A 102 2.46 -42.20 9.49
N MET A 103 2.11 -41.42 10.51
CA MET A 103 1.44 -41.93 11.71
C MET A 103 0.08 -42.56 11.38
N TYR A 104 -0.68 -41.98 10.46
CA TYR A 104 -1.96 -42.52 10.00
C TYR A 104 -1.78 -43.87 9.28
N ILE A 105 -0.76 -43.99 8.40
CA ILE A 105 -0.46 -45.25 7.70
C ILE A 105 -0.03 -46.33 8.69
N ILE A 106 0.90 -46.02 9.60
CA ILE A 106 1.37 -46.98 10.62
C ILE A 106 0.22 -47.37 11.55
N GLY A 107 -0.53 -46.38 12.05
CA GLY A 107 -1.66 -46.58 12.94
C GLY A 107 -2.76 -47.42 12.30
N SER A 108 -3.12 -47.15 11.04
CA SER A 108 -4.09 -47.96 10.30
C SER A 108 -3.61 -49.38 10.06
N HIS A 109 -2.32 -49.60 9.77
CA HIS A 109 -1.75 -50.94 9.62
C HIS A 109 -1.76 -51.72 10.95
N VAL A 110 -1.40 -51.07 12.06
CA VAL A 110 -1.44 -51.66 13.41
C VAL A 110 -2.89 -51.94 13.83
N PHE A 111 -3.80 -51.00 13.64
CA PHE A 111 -5.22 -51.16 13.97
C PHE A 111 -5.87 -52.26 13.12
N ASN A 112 -5.63 -52.27 11.81
CA ASN A 112 -6.09 -53.33 10.91
C ASN A 112 -5.58 -54.71 11.36
N ASN A 113 -4.29 -54.80 11.71
CA ASN A 113 -3.70 -56.06 12.17
C ASN A 113 -4.13 -56.49 13.58
N SER A 114 -4.55 -55.55 14.43
CA SER A 114 -4.99 -55.84 15.80
C SER A 114 -6.50 -56.13 15.86
N CYS A 115 -7.28 -55.55 14.95
CA CYS A 115 -8.72 -55.80 14.80
C CYS A 115 -9.01 -57.06 13.97
N ILE A 116 -8.08 -57.48 13.09
CA ILE A 116 -8.09 -58.80 12.45
C ILE A 116 -7.10 -59.69 13.20
N PRO A 117 -7.52 -60.48 14.20
CA PRO A 117 -6.65 -61.52 14.74
C PRO A 117 -6.38 -62.48 13.57
N ARG A 118 -5.12 -62.52 13.12
CA ARG A 118 -4.69 -63.46 12.09
C ARG A 118 -5.00 -64.87 12.59
N VAL A 119 -6.05 -65.47 12.04
CA VAL A 119 -6.22 -66.91 12.05
C VAL A 119 -4.98 -67.49 11.36
N PRO A 120 -4.21 -68.38 12.00
CA PRO A 120 -3.08 -69.01 11.35
C PRO A 120 -3.62 -69.95 10.27
N GLU A 121 -3.57 -69.53 9.02
CA GLU A 121 -3.75 -70.42 7.87
C GLU A 121 -2.50 -71.30 7.73
N ARG A 122 -2.42 -72.34 8.58
CA ARG A 122 -1.52 -73.48 8.42
C ARG A 122 -2.35 -74.64 7.85
N THR A 123 -2.70 -74.55 6.57
CA THR A 123 -3.33 -75.67 5.84
C THR A 123 -2.74 -75.79 4.44
N VAL A 124 -1.42 -75.98 4.35
CA VAL A 124 -0.80 -76.75 3.25
C VAL A 124 0.40 -77.49 3.83
N SER A 125 0.15 -78.66 4.43
CA SER A 125 1.09 -79.79 4.53
C SER A 125 0.37 -81.00 5.15
N ALA A 126 -0.83 -81.31 4.65
CA ALA A 126 -1.58 -82.53 4.98
C ALA A 126 -1.93 -83.25 3.67
N GLY A 127 -0.97 -83.28 2.73
CA GLY A 127 -1.13 -83.85 1.40
C GLY A 127 -0.13 -84.95 1.03
N ASP A 128 0.92 -85.19 1.83
CA ASP A 128 2.09 -85.97 1.35
C ASP A 128 2.62 -87.06 2.32
N MET A 129 1.80 -87.65 3.20
CA MET A 129 2.26 -88.78 4.04
C MET A 129 1.17 -89.81 4.39
N GLU A 130 0.32 -90.23 3.44
CA GLU A 130 -0.57 -91.40 3.70
C GLU A 130 -0.93 -92.23 2.45
N LYS A 131 -0.16 -92.14 1.36
CA LYS A 131 -0.33 -93.00 0.16
C LYS A 131 0.95 -93.73 -0.27
N GLU A 132 1.80 -94.11 0.67
CA GLU A 132 2.97 -94.96 0.38
C GLU A 132 3.21 -96.10 1.39
N LYS A 133 2.21 -96.48 2.20
CA LYS A 133 2.34 -97.65 3.09
C LYS A 133 1.26 -98.73 3.01
N ASP A 134 0.14 -98.49 2.32
CA ASP A 134 -0.97 -99.48 2.23
C ASP A 134 -1.18 -100.06 0.82
N LEU A 135 -0.20 -99.96 -0.07
CA LEU A 135 -0.25 -100.65 -1.37
C LEU A 135 1.02 -101.47 -1.62
N ASN A 136 1.49 -102.15 -0.58
CA ASN A 136 2.50 -103.22 -0.66
C ASN A 136 2.11 -104.42 0.22
N ASP A 137 0.80 -104.67 0.38
CA ASP A 137 0.24 -105.93 0.87
C ASP A 137 -0.62 -106.59 -0.21
#